data_AF-A0A6N9JI39-F1
#
_entry.id   AF-A0A6N9JI39-F1
#
_cell.length_a   1.000
_cell.length_b   1.000
_cell.length_c   1.000
_cell.angle_alpha   90.00
_cell.angle_beta   90.00
_cell.angle_gamma   90.00
#
_symmetry.space_group_name_H-M   'P 1'
#
loop_
_entity.id
_entity.type
_entity.pdbx_description
1 polymer ?
#
loop_
_entity_poly.entity_id
_entity_poly.type
_entity_poly.pdbx_seq_one_letter_code
_entity_poly.pdbx_strand_id
1 'polypeptide(L)'
;MDPFLSQIAVTAITSAVSIAVGWAMGGLKGAAKERAQAKAESDRAREVARKEAAKDRETTRQILRTLLYCRLADMHRRYVVDGVPCTPAEKQEAEEVFREYHDVLGGNGSGTALYKEIMAAHVA
;
A
#
# COMPACT_ATOMS: atom_id res chain seq x y z
N MET A 1 -47.38 -16.74 59.23
CA MET A 1 -46.11 -17.13 58.61
C MET A 1 -45.00 -16.63 59.51
N ASP A 2 -44.09 -17.51 59.93
CA ASP A 2 -43.05 -17.15 60.89
C ASP A 2 -42.04 -16.14 60.28
N PRO A 3 -41.77 -15.02 60.96
CA PRO A 3 -40.88 -13.97 60.44
C PRO A 3 -39.44 -14.45 60.22
N PHE A 4 -39.02 -15.53 60.88
CA PHE A 4 -37.72 -16.16 60.65
C PHE A 4 -37.63 -16.89 59.31
N LEU A 5 -38.72 -17.53 58.85
CA LEU A 5 -38.73 -18.26 57.58
C LEU A 5 -38.77 -17.30 56.38
N SER A 6 -39.45 -16.15 56.51
CA SER A 6 -39.45 -15.13 55.45
C SER A 6 -38.08 -14.46 55.28
N GLN A 7 -37.34 -14.25 56.37
CA GLN A 7 -36.04 -13.58 56.33
C GLN A 7 -34.93 -14.46 55.73
N ILE A 8 -34.96 -15.77 56.00
CA ILE A 8 -34.06 -16.76 55.38
C ILE A 8 -34.37 -16.91 53.88
N ALA A 9 -35.65 -16.91 53.50
CA ALA A 9 -36.05 -16.98 52.10
C ALA A 9 -35.59 -15.75 51.30
N VAL A 10 -35.75 -14.54 51.83
CA VAL A 10 -35.36 -13.29 51.14
C VAL A 10 -33.84 -13.20 50.93
N THR A 11 -33.05 -13.56 51.94
CA THR A 11 -31.58 -13.54 51.85
C THR A 11 -31.04 -14.56 50.84
N ALA A 12 -31.62 -15.76 50.80
CA ALA A 12 -31.29 -16.78 49.82
C ALA A 12 -31.61 -16.36 48.37
N ILE A 13 -32.69 -15.61 48.16
CA ILE A 13 -33.06 -15.10 46.83
C ILE A 13 -32.07 -14.01 46.37
N THR A 14 -31.70 -13.07 47.25
CA THR A 14 -30.78 -11.97 46.89
C THR A 14 -29.37 -12.45 46.54
N SER A 15 -28.86 -13.48 47.22
CA SER A 15 -27.54 -14.05 46.91
C SER A 15 -27.55 -14.79 45.57
N ALA A 16 -28.61 -15.54 45.27
CA ALA A 16 -28.76 -16.22 43.98
C ALA A 16 -28.83 -15.25 42.78
N VAL A 17 -29.56 -14.15 42.92
CA VAL A 17 -29.65 -13.11 41.88
C VAL A 17 -28.30 -12.44 41.63
N SER A 18 -27.54 -12.17 42.70
CA SER A 18 -26.23 -11.52 42.59
C SER A 18 -25.21 -12.38 41.83
N ILE A 19 -25.22 -13.69 42.07
CA ILE A 19 -24.37 -14.64 41.34
C ILE A 19 -24.77 -14.66 39.87
N ALA A 20 -26.05 -14.79 39.55
CA ALA A 20 -26.53 -14.83 38.17
C ALA A 20 -26.18 -13.56 37.37
N VAL A 21 -26.30 -12.38 38.00
CA VAL A 21 -25.93 -11.09 37.40
C VAL A 21 -24.43 -11.01 37.11
N GLY A 22 -23.58 -11.57 37.99
CA GLY A 22 -22.13 -11.65 37.76
C GLY A 22 -21.74 -12.45 36.52
N TRP A 23 -22.37 -13.61 36.31
CA TRP A 23 -22.14 -14.43 35.12
C TRP A 23 -22.62 -13.75 33.83
N ALA A 24 -23.78 -13.09 33.86
CA ALA A 24 -24.32 -12.37 32.70
C ALA A 24 -23.43 -11.18 32.29
N MET A 25 -22.97 -10.36 33.25
CA MET A 25 -22.07 -9.24 32.95
C MET A 25 -20.67 -9.68 32.49
N GLY A 26 -20.16 -10.80 33.01
CA GLY A 26 -18.88 -11.38 32.58
C GLY A 26 -18.88 -11.79 31.11
N GLY A 27 -19.95 -12.47 30.66
CA GLY A 27 -20.11 -12.90 29.26
C GLY A 27 -20.22 -11.73 28.28
N LEU A 28 -20.95 -10.66 28.64
CA LEU A 28 -21.05 -9.47 27.79
C LEU A 28 -19.71 -8.75 27.61
N LYS A 29 -18.91 -8.61 28.68
CA LYS A 29 -17.61 -7.94 28.60
C LYS A 29 -16.58 -8.75 27.80
N GLY A 30 -16.61 -10.08 27.92
CA GLY A 30 -15.76 -10.98 27.13
C GLY A 30 -16.00 -10.83 25.63
N ALA A 31 -17.27 -10.94 25.20
CA ALA A 31 -17.65 -10.81 23.80
C ALA A 31 -17.36 -9.41 23.20
N ALA A 32 -17.51 -8.35 23.99
CA ALA A 32 -17.16 -7.00 23.57
C ALA A 32 -15.65 -6.81 23.38
N LYS A 33 -14.85 -7.36 24.30
CA LYS A 33 -13.38 -7.29 24.24
C LYS A 33 -12.82 -8.09 23.07
N GLU A 34 -13.32 -9.30 22.84
CA GLU A 34 -12.92 -10.14 21.70
C GLU A 34 -13.20 -9.48 20.37
N ARG A 35 -14.38 -8.85 20.21
CA ARG A 35 -14.73 -8.11 18.98
C ARG A 35 -13.83 -6.88 18.78
N ALA A 36 -13.50 -6.17 19.85
CA ALA A 36 -12.59 -5.03 19.77
C ALA A 36 -11.16 -5.47 19.39
N GLN A 37 -10.69 -6.58 19.95
CA GLN A 37 -9.39 -7.16 19.63
C GLN A 37 -9.35 -7.69 18.19
N ALA A 38 -10.35 -8.46 17.76
CA ALA A 38 -10.47 -8.96 16.39
C ALA A 38 -10.54 -7.82 15.36
N LYS A 39 -11.24 -6.72 15.68
CA LYS A 39 -11.27 -5.53 14.82
C LYS A 39 -9.91 -4.84 14.77
N ALA A 40 -9.24 -4.66 15.91
CA ALA A 40 -7.91 -4.06 15.95
C ALA A 40 -6.85 -4.90 15.22
N GLU A 41 -6.92 -6.23 15.33
CA GLU A 41 -6.07 -7.15 14.59
C GLU A 41 -6.35 -7.10 13.08
N SER A 42 -7.61 -7.09 12.68
CA SER A 42 -8.00 -6.92 11.28
C SER A 42 -7.53 -5.60 10.68
N ASP A 43 -7.66 -4.50 11.42
CA ASP A 43 -7.22 -3.17 10.99
C ASP A 43 -5.70 -3.12 10.86
N ARG A 44 -4.95 -3.74 11.79
CA ARG A 44 -3.49 -3.88 11.69
C ARG A 44 -3.08 -4.74 10.49
N ALA A 45 -3.76 -5.87 10.25
CA ALA A 45 -3.48 -6.73 9.10
C ALA A 45 -3.72 -5.98 7.78
N ARG A 46 -4.79 -5.18 7.69
CA ARG A 46 -5.05 -4.32 6.52
C ARG A 46 -3.99 -3.24 6.35
N GLU A 47 -3.52 -2.64 7.43
CA GLU A 47 -2.45 -1.62 7.36
C GLU A 47 -1.13 -2.23 6.88
N VAL A 48 -0.75 -3.40 7.39
CA VAL A 48 0.44 -4.14 6.93
C VAL A 48 0.32 -4.49 5.46
N ALA A 49 -0.81 -5.09 5.05
CA ALA A 49 -1.06 -5.42 3.65
C ALA A 49 -1.01 -4.19 2.73
N ARG A 50 -1.55 -3.04 3.19
CA ARG A 50 -1.49 -1.78 2.43
C ARG A 50 -0.05 -1.25 2.32
N LYS A 51 0.75 -1.35 3.38
CA LYS A 51 2.16 -0.95 3.38
C LYS A 51 3.00 -1.84 2.48
N GLU A 52 2.79 -3.15 2.51
CA GLU A 52 3.46 -4.10 1.61
C GLU A 52 3.08 -3.82 0.15
N ALA A 53 1.79 -3.69 -0.16
CA ALA A 53 1.35 -3.31 -1.51
C ALA A 53 1.85 -1.93 -1.96
N ALA A 54 2.12 -1.01 -1.04
CA ALA A 54 2.77 0.27 -1.37
C ALA A 54 4.26 0.09 -1.68
N LYS A 55 4.98 -0.73 -0.90
CA LYS A 55 6.40 -1.06 -1.14
C LYS A 55 6.61 -1.81 -2.45
N ASP A 56 5.73 -2.75 -2.77
CA ASP A 56 5.82 -3.52 -4.02
C ASP A 56 5.60 -2.61 -5.23
N ARG A 57 4.64 -1.69 -5.14
CA ARG A 57 4.41 -0.66 -6.18
C ARG A 57 5.61 0.26 -6.34
N GLU A 58 6.23 0.70 -5.24
CA GLU A 58 7.42 1.55 -5.33
C GLU A 58 8.60 0.80 -5.94
N THR A 59 8.82 -0.45 -5.52
CA THR A 59 9.85 -1.32 -6.11
C THR A 59 9.64 -1.48 -7.61
N THR A 60 8.40 -1.73 -8.04
CA THR A 60 8.04 -1.85 -9.45
C THR A 60 8.32 -0.55 -10.21
N ARG A 61 7.93 0.60 -9.65
CA ARG A 61 8.21 1.92 -10.25
C ARG A 61 9.71 2.17 -10.41
N GLN A 62 10.52 1.79 -9.43
CA GLN A 62 11.97 1.94 -9.49
C GLN A 62 12.61 1.06 -10.58
N ILE A 63 12.13 -0.18 -10.74
CA ILE A 63 12.59 -1.09 -11.79
C ILE A 63 12.21 -0.53 -13.16
N LEU A 64 10.94 -0.15 -13.37
CA LEU A 64 10.48 0.43 -14.63
C LEU A 64 11.25 1.69 -15.02
N ARG A 65 11.51 2.58 -14.04
CA ARG A 65 12.30 3.79 -14.27
C ARG A 65 13.71 3.46 -14.73
N THR A 66 14.33 2.43 -14.15
CA THR A 66 15.67 1.96 -14.56
C THR A 66 15.65 1.42 -15.99
N LEU A 67 14.64 0.62 -16.34
CA LEU A 67 14.52 0.05 -17.69
C LEU A 67 14.31 1.13 -18.75
N LEU A 68 13.46 2.12 -18.48
CA LEU A 68 13.25 3.24 -19.40
C LEU A 68 14.50 4.11 -19.55
N TYR A 69 15.26 4.31 -18.47
CA TYR A 69 16.57 4.96 -18.55
C TYR A 69 17.54 4.17 -19.45
N CYS A 70 17.62 2.85 -19.28
CA CYS A 70 18.46 2.02 -20.14
C CYS A 70 18.02 2.10 -21.61
N ARG A 71 16.71 2.18 -21.89
CA ARG A 71 16.21 2.39 -23.25
C ARG A 71 16.66 3.72 -23.84
N LEU A 72 16.58 4.82 -23.08
CA LEU A 72 17.10 6.12 -23.50
C LEU A 72 18.62 6.07 -23.74
N ALA A 73 19.37 5.39 -22.88
CA ALA A 73 20.82 5.23 -23.05
C ALA A 73 21.18 4.43 -24.31
N ASP A 74 20.43 3.37 -24.61
CA ASP A 74 20.62 2.58 -25.83
C ASP A 74 20.29 3.37 -27.10
N MET A 75 19.20 4.14 -27.08
CA MET A 75 18.83 5.03 -28.19
C MET A 75 19.89 6.12 -28.39
N HIS A 76 20.35 6.73 -27.30
CA HIS A 76 21.42 7.72 -27.34
C HIS A 76 22.69 7.15 -27.94
N ARG A 77 23.13 5.97 -27.48
CA ARG A 77 24.28 5.29 -28.07
C ARG A 77 24.10 5.08 -29.57
N ARG A 78 22.96 4.56 -30.01
CA ARG A 78 22.73 4.29 -31.43
C ARG A 78 22.70 5.55 -32.31
N TYR A 79 21.91 6.55 -31.93
CA TYR A 79 21.63 7.69 -32.81
C TYR A 79 22.59 8.86 -32.62
N VAL A 80 23.23 8.97 -31.46
CA VAL A 80 24.15 10.07 -31.13
C VAL A 80 25.60 9.59 -31.16
N VAL A 81 25.92 8.48 -30.50
CA VAL A 81 27.32 8.00 -30.42
C VAL A 81 27.73 7.26 -31.70
N ASP A 82 26.93 6.30 -32.15
CA ASP A 82 27.20 5.50 -33.35
C ASP A 82 26.82 6.26 -34.64
N GLY A 83 26.09 7.37 -34.52
CA GLY A 83 25.74 8.26 -35.62
C GLY A 83 24.73 7.69 -36.63
N VAL A 84 23.98 6.64 -36.24
CA VAL A 84 22.91 6.09 -37.09
C VAL A 84 21.82 7.16 -37.27
N PRO A 85 21.35 7.42 -38.50
CA PRO A 85 20.24 8.36 -38.72
C PRO A 85 19.00 7.97 -37.92
N CYS A 86 18.36 8.96 -37.29
CA CYS A 86 17.19 8.76 -36.45
C CYS A 86 15.92 9.16 -37.21
N THR A 87 15.08 8.19 -37.53
CA THR A 87 13.81 8.40 -38.22
C THR A 87 12.80 9.13 -37.32
N PRO A 88 11.76 9.76 -37.90
CA PRO A 88 10.70 10.39 -37.11
C PRO A 88 9.99 9.43 -36.14
N ALA A 89 9.84 8.15 -36.50
CA ALA A 89 9.24 7.14 -35.63
C ALA A 89 10.11 6.85 -34.39
N GLU A 90 11.43 6.82 -34.56
CA GLU A 90 12.37 6.62 -33.44
C GLU A 90 12.42 7.85 -32.53
N LYS A 91 12.24 9.06 -33.06
CA LYS A 91 12.07 10.27 -32.25
C LYS A 91 10.77 10.25 -31.45
N GLN A 92 9.68 9.79 -32.05
CA GLN A 92 8.42 9.61 -31.33
C GLN A 92 8.58 8.57 -30.21
N GLU A 93 9.26 7.45 -30.46
CA GLU A 93 9.56 6.47 -29.41
C GLU A 93 10.35 7.10 -28.27
N ALA A 94 11.39 7.89 -28.59
CA ALA A 94 12.21 8.57 -27.58
C ALA A 94 11.37 9.50 -26.69
N GLU A 95 10.39 10.18 -27.27
CA GLU A 95 9.48 11.07 -26.54
C GLU A 95 8.50 10.32 -25.65
N GLU A 96 7.95 9.19 -26.12
CA GLU A 96 7.09 8.33 -25.30
C GLU A 96 7.85 7.73 -24.11
N VAL A 97 9.06 7.22 -24.35
CA VAL A 97 9.94 6.68 -23.30
C VAL A 97 10.32 7.78 -22.31
N PHE A 98 10.71 8.97 -22.79
CA PHE A 98 11.09 10.08 -21.93
C PHE A 98 9.94 10.57 -21.08
N ARG A 99 8.73 10.72 -21.64
CA ARG A 99 7.54 11.15 -20.90
C ARG A 99 7.21 10.19 -19.75
N GLU A 100 7.21 8.88 -20.00
CA GLU A 100 6.95 7.89 -18.95
C GLU A 100 8.06 7.91 -17.88
N TYR A 101 9.33 7.99 -18.32
CA TYR A 101 10.48 8.04 -17.43
C TYR A 101 10.47 9.28 -16.53
N HIS A 102 10.31 10.47 -17.11
CA HIS A 102 10.47 11.75 -16.44
C HIS A 102 9.18 12.18 -15.74
N ASP A 103 8.06 12.24 -16.47
CA ASP A 103 6.84 12.87 -15.98
C ASP A 103 6.03 11.94 -15.07
N VAL A 104 5.99 10.63 -15.39
CA VAL A 104 5.19 9.66 -14.62
C VAL A 104 5.98 9.03 -13.47
N LEU A 105 7.25 8.69 -13.72
CA LEU A 105 8.10 7.99 -12.75
C LEU A 105 9.08 8.89 -11.98
N GLY A 106 9.21 10.17 -12.33
CA GLY A 106 10.12 11.09 -11.64
C GLY A 106 11.59 10.77 -11.94
N GLY A 107 11.91 10.62 -13.22
CA GLY A 107 13.26 10.49 -13.75
C GLY A 107 14.15 11.70 -13.44
N ASN A 108 15.47 11.53 -13.52
CA ASN A 108 16.45 12.56 -13.16
C ASN A 108 16.99 13.31 -14.39
N GLY A 109 17.84 14.32 -14.16
CA GLY A 109 18.41 15.16 -15.21
C GLY A 109 19.34 14.46 -16.20
N SER A 110 19.89 13.28 -15.90
CA SER A 110 20.74 12.57 -16.86
C SER A 110 19.92 12.00 -18.01
N GLY A 111 18.74 11.43 -17.74
CA GLY A 111 17.82 10.99 -18.80
C GLY A 111 17.33 12.13 -19.69
N THR A 112 17.13 13.32 -19.11
CA THR A 112 16.77 14.54 -19.87
C THR A 112 17.84 14.97 -20.85
N ALA A 113 19.12 14.87 -20.48
CA ALA A 113 20.23 15.18 -21.39
C ALA A 113 20.26 14.22 -22.58
N LEU A 114 20.16 12.91 -22.31
CA LEU A 114 20.13 11.88 -23.35
C LEU A 114 18.98 12.11 -24.33
N TYR A 115 17.77 12.38 -23.83
CA TYR A 115 16.61 12.68 -24.66
C TYR A 115 16.83 13.88 -25.58
N LYS A 116 17.35 15.00 -25.04
CA LYS A 116 17.61 16.21 -25.84
C LYS A 116 18.60 15.94 -26.97
N GLU A 117 19.65 15.18 -26.70
CA GLU A 117 20.65 14.81 -27.70
C GLU A 117 20.07 13.89 -28.78
N ILE A 118 19.23 12.91 -28.41
CA ILE A 118 18.50 12.06 -29.38
C ILE A 118 17.59 12.91 -30.28
N MET A 119 16.84 13.86 -29.71
CA MET A 119 15.95 14.73 -30.49
C MET A 119 16.72 15.66 -31.43
N ALA A 120 17.94 16.04 -31.07
CA ALA A 120 18.85 16.82 -31.92
C ALA A 120 19.59 15.98 -32.98
N ALA A 121 19.56 14.64 -32.87
CA ALA A 121 20.24 13.76 -33.82
C ALA A 121 19.72 13.92 -35.25
N HIS A 122 20.61 13.71 -36.23
CA HIS A 122 20.33 13.83 -37.65
C HIS A 122 19.19 12.89 -38.08
N VAL A 123 18.29 13.39 -38.91
CA VAL A 123 17.12 12.65 -39.41
C VAL A 123 17.40 12.15 -40.81
N ALA A 124 17.15 10.86 -41.05
CA ALA A 124 17.19 10.23 -42.37
C ALA A 124 15.98 10.62 -43.24
#